data_AF-A0A5B9YCX4-F1
#
_entry.id   AF-A0A5B9YCX4-F1
#
_cell.length_a   1.000
_cell.length_b   1.000
_cell.length_c   1.000
_cell.angle_alpha   90.00
_cell.angle_beta   90.00
_cell.angle_gamma   90.00
#
_symmetry.space_group_name_H-M   'P 1'
#
loop_
_entity.id
_entity.type
_entity.pdbx_description
1 polymer ?
#
loop_
_entity_poly.entity_id
_entity_poly.type
_entity_poly.pdbx_seq_one_letter_code
_entity_poly.pdbx_strand_id
1 'polypeptide(L)'
;MQKNKSHFPLTATALLVAISIIFSTFVIYIPMFGFKSVRFSMTSIPIFIAGSLFGGVYGAVAGFVSDVIGFMFTSQGAPYHPGFTINATLVGLIPGMAFYYFKNQRNTMNLNKINLVLGVLALAGTEIYINFIGIHEVENLGSFMGIPMNIVLSILMVMVLILLIIIVLWVQKRFGIANGLFTIDQVIFVCILNFIVAHLILTPFWIQNLYGVPIMASVIVRIFKSLIDIPLQVALIYVVLCTLPQKVKGAYLCKNNEL
;
A
#
# COMPACT_ATOMS: atom_id res chain seq x y z
N MET A 1 -33.92 10.82 -18.12
CA MET A 1 -32.69 11.27 -17.45
C MET A 1 -32.79 10.96 -15.95
N GLN A 2 -32.28 9.81 -15.51
CA GLN A 2 -32.44 9.31 -14.13
C GLN A 2 -31.39 9.90 -13.17
N LYS A 3 -31.87 10.70 -12.22
CA LYS A 3 -31.12 11.41 -11.18
C LYS A 3 -31.01 10.59 -9.88
N ASN A 4 -30.83 9.26 -9.95
CA ASN A 4 -30.84 8.37 -8.79
C ASN A 4 -29.49 7.66 -8.47
N LYS A 5 -28.38 8.14 -9.08
CA LYS A 5 -27.00 7.64 -8.81
C LYS A 5 -26.21 8.49 -7.80
N SER A 6 -26.83 9.51 -7.19
CA SER A 6 -26.13 10.61 -6.50
C SER A 6 -25.47 10.22 -5.16
N HIS A 7 -26.13 9.44 -4.30
CA HIS A 7 -25.69 9.31 -2.90
C HIS A 7 -24.87 8.05 -2.58
N PHE A 8 -24.92 7.02 -3.42
CA PHE A 8 -24.24 5.75 -3.15
C PHE A 8 -22.71 5.88 -3.03
N PRO A 9 -21.99 6.59 -3.92
CA PRO A 9 -20.54 6.75 -3.78
C PRO A 9 -20.16 7.43 -2.48
N LEU A 10 -20.95 8.44 -2.07
CA LEU A 10 -20.73 9.17 -0.83
C LEU A 10 -20.91 8.26 0.40
N THR A 11 -22.01 7.51 0.47
CA THR A 11 -22.27 6.61 1.62
C THR A 11 -21.27 5.45 1.68
N ALA A 12 -20.93 4.85 0.54
CA ALA A 12 -19.93 3.80 0.48
C ALA A 12 -18.53 4.30 0.87
N THR A 13 -18.16 5.52 0.44
CA THR A 13 -16.90 6.15 0.83
C THR A 13 -16.86 6.42 2.34
N ALA A 14 -17.96 6.93 2.93
CA ALA A 14 -18.05 7.13 4.37
C ALA A 14 -17.88 5.82 5.16
N LEU A 15 -18.48 4.71 4.68
CA LEU A 15 -18.29 3.39 5.28
C LEU A 15 -16.83 2.93 5.19
N LEU A 16 -16.17 3.09 4.04
CA LEU A 16 -14.76 2.73 3.85
C LEU A 16 -13.83 3.57 4.74
N VAL A 17 -14.14 4.86 4.94
CA VAL A 17 -13.44 5.72 5.90
C VAL A 17 -13.61 5.18 7.33
N ALA A 18 -14.82 4.82 7.74
CA ALA A 18 -15.05 4.24 9.06
C ALA A 18 -14.26 2.93 9.26
N ILE A 19 -14.24 2.05 8.25
CA ILE A 19 -13.43 0.81 8.28
C ILE A 19 -11.94 1.14 8.37
N SER A 20 -11.45 2.14 7.63
CA SER A 20 -10.06 2.59 7.71
C SER A 20 -9.68 3.09 9.11
N ILE A 21 -10.57 3.83 9.77
CA ILE A 21 -10.35 4.31 11.13
C ILE A 21 -10.29 3.13 12.11
N ILE A 22 -11.17 2.14 11.97
CA ILE A 22 -11.09 0.91 12.77
C ILE A 22 -9.77 0.18 12.52
N PHE A 23 -9.34 0.04 11.27
CA PHE A 23 -8.04 -0.55 10.93
C PHE A 23 -6.85 0.26 11.46
N SER A 24 -7.03 1.54 11.79
CA SER A 24 -5.98 2.36 12.39
C SER A 24 -5.61 1.92 13.80
N THR A 25 -6.49 1.15 14.47
CA THR A 25 -6.23 0.55 15.78
C THR A 25 -5.34 -0.69 15.70
N PHE A 26 -5.42 -1.44 14.59
CA PHE A 26 -4.63 -2.66 14.36
C PHE A 26 -3.30 -2.33 13.69
N VAL A 27 -2.44 -1.63 14.43
CA VAL A 27 -1.16 -1.15 13.92
C VAL A 27 -0.02 -1.76 14.70
N ILE A 28 0.94 -2.34 13.97
CA ILE A 28 2.19 -2.82 14.53
C ILE A 28 3.26 -1.76 14.25
N TYR A 29 3.87 -1.25 15.32
CA TYR A 29 5.00 -0.34 15.25
C TYR A 29 6.30 -1.10 15.55
N ILE A 30 7.25 -1.03 14.62
CA ILE A 30 8.62 -1.47 14.88
C ILE A 30 9.43 -0.21 15.16
N PRO A 31 9.92 -0.02 16.41
CA PRO A 31 10.75 1.12 16.74
C PRO A 31 12.09 0.99 16.01
N MET A 32 12.49 2.05 15.31
CA MET A 32 13.80 2.16 14.66
C MET A 32 14.31 3.58 14.87
N PHE A 33 15.63 3.73 15.05
CA PHE A 33 16.27 5.01 15.35
C PHE A 33 15.78 5.69 16.64
N GLY A 34 15.31 4.93 17.63
CA GLY A 34 14.80 5.47 18.89
C GLY A 34 13.36 6.01 18.85
N PHE A 35 12.67 5.91 17.70
CA PHE A 35 11.29 6.35 17.54
C PHE A 35 10.42 5.26 16.90
N LYS A 36 9.09 5.36 17.00
CA LYS A 36 8.13 4.44 16.33
C LYS A 36 8.08 4.71 14.80
N SER A 37 9.21 4.53 14.11
CA SER A 37 9.42 4.96 12.72
C SER A 37 8.72 4.09 11.69
N VAL A 38 8.61 2.78 11.95
CA VAL A 38 8.03 1.83 10.98
C VAL A 38 6.64 1.41 11.41
N ARG A 39 5.64 1.85 10.67
CA ARG A 39 4.22 1.57 10.92
C ARG A 39 3.68 0.55 9.93
N PHE A 40 3.31 -0.66 10.36
CA PHE A 40 2.53 -1.61 9.55
C PHE A 40 1.05 -1.44 9.87
N SER A 41 0.26 -1.06 8.87
CA SER A 41 -1.16 -0.81 9.05
C SER A 41 -1.96 -1.16 7.80
N MET A 42 -3.19 -1.62 8.00
CA MET A 42 -4.13 -1.92 6.92
C MET A 42 -5.02 -0.72 6.55
N THR A 43 -4.77 0.45 7.12
CA THR A 43 -5.55 1.70 6.92
C THR A 43 -5.63 2.13 5.46
N SER A 44 -4.55 1.94 4.72
CA SER A 44 -4.47 2.32 3.31
C SER A 44 -5.43 1.52 2.41
N ILE A 45 -5.86 0.32 2.84
CA ILE A 45 -6.62 -0.61 1.97
C ILE A 45 -8.04 -0.09 1.68
N PRO A 46 -8.89 0.28 2.67
CA PRO A 46 -10.21 0.84 2.38
C PRO A 46 -10.16 2.16 1.61
N ILE A 47 -9.16 3.02 1.90
CA ILE A 47 -8.96 4.30 1.20
C ILE A 47 -8.60 4.05 -0.27
N PHE A 48 -7.69 3.10 -0.52
CA PHE A 48 -7.31 2.68 -1.88
C PHE A 48 -8.52 2.16 -2.66
N ILE A 49 -9.36 1.35 -2.01
CA ILE A 49 -10.59 0.82 -2.61
C ILE A 49 -11.58 1.96 -2.92
N ALA A 50 -11.75 2.94 -2.03
CA ALA A 50 -12.61 4.09 -2.29
C ALA A 50 -12.16 4.86 -3.54
N GLY A 51 -10.86 5.10 -3.67
CA GLY A 51 -10.26 5.72 -4.85
C GLY A 51 -10.47 4.90 -6.13
N SER A 52 -10.16 3.60 -6.08
CA SER A 52 -10.26 2.72 -7.26
C SER A 52 -11.69 2.51 -7.75
N LEU A 53 -12.68 2.53 -6.84
CA LEU A 53 -14.10 2.34 -7.18
C LEU A 53 -14.81 3.64 -7.59
N PHE A 54 -14.64 4.71 -6.82
CA PHE A 54 -15.45 5.93 -6.96
C PHE A 54 -14.69 7.09 -7.60
N GLY A 55 -13.39 6.93 -7.85
CA GLY A 55 -12.53 7.90 -8.52
C GLY A 55 -11.67 8.71 -7.57
N GLY A 56 -10.71 9.44 -8.13
CA GLY A 56 -9.64 10.10 -7.38
C GLY A 56 -10.13 11.10 -6.34
N VAL A 57 -11.21 11.85 -6.62
CA VAL A 57 -11.75 12.85 -5.67
C VAL A 57 -12.31 12.16 -4.42
N TYR A 58 -13.10 11.10 -4.58
CA TYR A 58 -13.64 10.34 -3.44
C TYR A 58 -12.52 9.67 -2.64
N GLY A 59 -11.52 9.11 -3.32
CA GLY A 59 -10.33 8.55 -2.66
C GLY A 59 -9.54 9.60 -1.88
N ALA A 60 -9.32 10.79 -2.46
CA ALA A 60 -8.60 11.87 -1.80
C ALA A 60 -9.32 12.36 -0.53
N VAL A 61 -10.63 12.63 -0.64
CA VAL A 61 -11.45 13.03 0.51
C VAL A 61 -11.46 11.93 1.57
N ALA A 62 -11.59 10.67 1.16
CA ALA A 62 -11.53 9.53 2.08
C ALA A 62 -10.21 9.48 2.86
N GLY A 63 -9.09 9.67 2.16
CA GLY A 63 -7.76 9.69 2.75
C GLY A 63 -7.58 10.84 3.74
N PHE A 64 -7.98 12.05 3.33
CA PHE A 64 -7.93 13.24 4.18
C PHE A 64 -8.75 13.05 5.46
N VAL A 65 -10.02 12.66 5.33
CA VAL A 65 -10.92 12.50 6.48
C VAL A 65 -10.48 11.36 7.38
N SER A 66 -10.06 10.23 6.80
CA SER A 66 -9.59 9.07 7.56
C SER A 66 -8.35 9.37 8.39
N ASP A 67 -7.40 10.15 7.86
CA ASP A 67 -6.19 10.50 8.59
C ASP A 67 -6.45 11.51 9.70
N VAL A 68 -7.21 12.59 9.41
CA VAL A 68 -7.56 13.61 10.41
C VAL A 68 -8.34 13.00 11.57
N ILE A 69 -9.41 12.25 11.26
CA ILE A 69 -10.25 11.62 12.29
C ILE A 69 -9.49 10.46 12.95
N GLY A 70 -8.83 9.61 12.18
CA GLY A 70 -8.08 8.48 12.71
C GLY A 70 -6.94 8.90 13.64
N PHE A 71 -6.29 10.03 13.36
CA PHE A 71 -5.31 10.61 14.27
C PHE A 71 -5.94 11.02 15.61
N MET A 72 -7.12 11.66 15.60
CA MET A 72 -7.81 12.06 16.83
C MET A 72 -8.10 10.88 17.77
N PHE A 73 -8.36 9.69 17.22
CA PHE A 73 -8.64 8.49 18.01
C PHE A 73 -7.40 7.66 18.36
N THR A 74 -6.41 7.60 17.47
CA THR A 74 -5.34 6.58 17.54
C THR A 74 -3.94 7.16 17.68
N SER A 75 -3.79 8.48 17.86
CA SER A 75 -2.48 9.15 17.91
C SER A 75 -1.53 8.62 19.01
N GLN A 76 -2.03 8.07 20.11
CA GLN A 76 -1.20 7.55 21.23
C GLN A 76 -0.06 8.51 21.67
N GLY A 77 -0.27 9.82 21.52
CA GLY A 77 0.71 10.86 21.89
C GLY A 77 1.75 11.22 20.82
N ALA A 78 1.63 10.72 19.59
CA ALA A 78 2.52 11.10 18.48
C ALA A 78 2.16 12.51 17.95
N PRO A 79 3.14 13.34 17.56
CA PRO A 79 2.88 14.66 16.99
C PRO A 79 2.16 14.53 15.64
N TYR A 80 1.06 15.27 15.48
CA TYR A 80 0.39 15.40 14.19
C TYR A 80 1.27 16.20 13.23
N HIS A 81 1.42 15.71 12.00
CA HIS A 81 2.07 16.47 10.95
C HIS A 81 1.20 16.48 9.70
N PRO A 82 0.79 17.66 9.18
CA PRO A 82 -0.08 17.77 8.01
C PRO A 82 0.43 17.03 6.77
N GLY A 83 1.75 16.85 6.64
CA GLY A 83 2.35 16.06 5.57
C GLY A 83 1.89 14.60 5.54
N PHE A 84 1.57 13.97 6.68
CA PHE A 84 1.04 12.61 6.69
C PHE A 84 -0.41 12.55 6.17
N THR A 85 -1.18 13.60 6.35
CA THR A 85 -2.51 13.72 5.74
C THR A 85 -2.44 13.88 4.23
N ILE A 86 -1.41 14.58 3.71
CA ILE A 86 -1.13 14.61 2.27
C ILE A 86 -0.83 13.20 1.76
N ASN A 87 -0.02 12.41 2.49
CA ASN A 87 0.26 11.02 2.12
C ASN A 87 -1.03 10.19 2.08
N ALA A 88 -1.88 10.28 3.11
CA ALA A 88 -3.16 9.57 3.14
C ALA A 88 -4.11 9.99 2.02
N THR A 89 -4.14 11.27 1.68
CA THR A 89 -4.90 11.81 0.54
C THR A 89 -4.42 11.20 -0.77
N LEU A 90 -3.10 11.12 -0.97
CA LEU A 90 -2.50 10.51 -2.17
C LEU A 90 -2.78 9.01 -2.26
N VAL A 91 -2.83 8.30 -1.13
CA VAL A 91 -3.18 6.87 -1.07
C VAL A 91 -4.53 6.57 -1.71
N GLY A 92 -5.49 7.50 -1.64
CA GLY A 92 -6.78 7.37 -2.33
C GLY A 92 -6.82 8.04 -3.71
N LEU A 93 -6.11 9.16 -3.90
CA LEU A 93 -6.08 9.89 -5.16
C LEU A 93 -5.43 9.09 -6.29
N ILE A 94 -4.24 8.52 -6.01
CA ILE A 94 -3.42 7.76 -6.95
C ILE A 94 -4.18 6.61 -7.61
N PRO A 95 -4.81 5.67 -6.85
CA PRO A 95 -5.55 4.59 -7.47
C PRO A 95 -6.73 5.11 -8.30
N GLY A 96 -7.44 6.15 -7.84
CA GLY A 96 -8.55 6.71 -8.60
C GLY A 96 -8.12 7.33 -9.94
N MET A 97 -6.97 7.98 -10.00
CA MET A 97 -6.41 8.50 -11.26
C MET A 97 -5.87 7.38 -12.16
N ALA A 98 -5.10 6.45 -11.60
CA ALA A 98 -4.46 5.39 -12.35
C ALA A 98 -5.47 4.43 -12.99
N PHE A 99 -6.48 3.99 -12.23
CA PHE A 99 -7.52 3.10 -12.76
C PHE A 99 -8.46 3.80 -13.74
N TYR A 100 -8.70 5.11 -13.58
CA TYR A 100 -9.41 5.90 -14.59
C TYR A 100 -8.64 5.91 -15.92
N TYR A 101 -7.33 6.10 -15.87
CA TYR A 101 -6.47 6.05 -17.06
C TYR A 101 -6.46 4.66 -17.72
N PHE A 102 -6.31 3.59 -16.92
CA PHE A 102 -6.34 2.21 -17.43
C PHE A 102 -7.68 1.81 -18.04
N LYS A 103 -8.80 2.34 -17.52
CA LYS A 103 -10.12 2.13 -18.11
C LYS A 103 -10.25 2.80 -19.49
N ASN A 104 -9.54 3.90 -19.72
CA ASN A 104 -9.63 4.64 -20.98
C ASN A 104 -8.74 4.03 -22.08
N GLN A 105 -7.54 3.58 -21.72
CA GLN A 105 -6.65 2.82 -22.60
C GLN A 105 -7.20 1.40 -22.74
N ARG A 106 -7.68 0.97 -23.91
CA ARG A 106 -8.21 -0.41 -24.13
C ARG A 106 -7.14 -1.48 -23.84
N ASN A 107 -6.96 -1.85 -22.58
CA ASN A 107 -6.32 -3.07 -22.05
C ASN A 107 -5.06 -3.60 -22.79
N THR A 108 -4.12 -2.74 -23.17
CA THR A 108 -2.88 -3.13 -23.89
C THR A 108 -1.60 -3.03 -23.06
N MET A 109 -1.63 -2.39 -21.88
CA MET A 109 -0.42 -2.20 -21.08
C MET A 109 -0.14 -3.43 -20.22
N ASN A 110 0.79 -4.27 -20.68
CA ASN A 110 1.35 -5.34 -19.86
C ASN A 110 2.38 -4.76 -18.89
N LEU A 111 2.00 -4.61 -17.61
CA LEU A 111 2.84 -3.98 -16.59
C LEU A 111 3.71 -4.99 -15.84
N ASN A 112 3.60 -6.29 -16.15
CA ASN A 112 4.33 -7.35 -15.44
C ASN A 112 5.85 -7.18 -15.49
N LYS A 113 6.41 -6.78 -16.64
CA LYS A 113 7.85 -6.54 -16.77
C LYS A 113 8.31 -5.41 -15.85
N ILE A 114 7.54 -4.31 -15.80
CA ILE A 114 7.85 -3.15 -14.94
C ILE A 114 7.75 -3.55 -13.47
N ASN A 115 6.67 -4.23 -13.08
CA ASN A 115 6.47 -4.70 -11.72
C ASN A 115 7.57 -5.65 -11.26
N LEU A 116 8.02 -6.56 -12.14
CA LEU A 116 9.13 -7.47 -11.85
C LEU A 116 10.42 -6.70 -11.64
N VAL A 117 10.76 -5.75 -12.52
CA VAL A 117 11.96 -4.91 -12.36
C VAL A 117 11.93 -4.13 -11.04
N LEU A 118 10.80 -3.49 -10.72
CA LEU A 118 10.64 -2.75 -9.46
C LEU A 118 10.75 -3.67 -8.23
N GLY A 119 10.18 -4.88 -8.30
CA GLY A 119 10.28 -5.88 -7.25
C GLY A 119 11.71 -6.38 -7.04
N VAL A 120 12.45 -6.65 -8.12
CA VAL A 120 13.86 -7.06 -8.07
C VAL A 120 14.74 -5.93 -7.50
N LEU A 121 14.48 -4.68 -7.87
CA LEU A 121 15.18 -3.52 -7.32
C LEU A 121 14.92 -3.37 -5.81
N ALA A 122 13.67 -3.55 -5.36
CA ALA A 122 13.33 -3.50 -3.94
C ALA A 122 14.01 -4.63 -3.14
N LEU A 123 14.07 -5.83 -3.73
CA LEU A 123 14.80 -6.98 -3.18
C LEU A 123 16.29 -6.68 -3.03
N ALA A 124 16.94 -6.25 -4.12
CA ALA A 124 18.36 -5.92 -4.11
C ALA A 124 18.68 -4.82 -3.10
N GLY A 125 17.85 -3.76 -3.04
CA GLY A 125 18.01 -2.70 -2.04
C GLY A 125 17.86 -3.19 -0.60
N THR A 126 16.97 -4.15 -0.36
CA THR A 126 16.80 -4.76 0.96
C THR A 126 17.99 -5.63 1.36
N GLU A 127 18.52 -6.42 0.43
CA GLU A 127 19.71 -7.24 0.67
C GLU A 127 20.95 -6.41 0.96
N ILE A 128 21.14 -5.32 0.21
CA ILE A 128 22.22 -4.36 0.45
C ILE A 128 22.07 -3.76 1.85
N TYR A 129 20.85 -3.41 2.27
CA TYR A 129 20.62 -2.88 3.61
C TYR A 129 21.04 -3.86 4.71
N ILE A 130 20.51 -5.09 4.66
CA ILE A 130 20.76 -6.10 5.71
C ILE A 130 22.26 -6.41 5.81
N ASN A 131 22.96 -6.47 4.67
CA ASN A 131 24.35 -6.90 4.64
C ASN A 131 25.39 -5.78 4.80
N PHE A 132 25.06 -4.53 4.53
CA PHE A 132 26.05 -3.44 4.58
C PHE A 132 25.72 -2.34 5.58
N ILE A 133 24.44 -2.07 5.84
CA ILE A 133 24.02 -0.88 6.60
C ILE A 133 23.46 -1.29 7.97
N GLY A 134 22.61 -2.32 8.02
CA GLY A 134 22.03 -2.84 9.26
C GLY A 134 23.05 -3.44 10.23
N ILE A 135 24.22 -3.85 9.74
CA ILE A 135 25.31 -4.40 10.56
C ILE A 135 25.98 -3.33 11.42
N HIS A 136 25.98 -2.07 10.99
CA HIS A 136 26.63 -0.98 11.72
C HIS A 136 25.78 -0.43 12.88
N GLU A 137 24.46 -0.63 12.86
CA GLU A 137 23.55 -0.19 13.93
C GLU A 137 23.45 -1.19 15.08
N VAL A 138 23.84 -2.44 14.85
CA VAL A 138 23.75 -3.52 15.85
C VAL A 138 25.15 -4.05 16.09
N GLU A 139 25.89 -3.38 16.98
CA GLU A 139 27.28 -3.71 17.38
C GLU A 139 27.46 -5.16 17.89
N ASN A 140 26.38 -5.91 18.10
CA ASN A 140 26.42 -7.34 18.45
C ASN A 140 25.30 -8.14 17.77
N LEU A 141 25.24 -8.16 16.45
CA LEU A 141 24.55 -9.23 15.72
C LEU A 141 25.35 -10.52 15.92
N GLY A 142 25.03 -11.26 16.99
CA GLY A 142 25.62 -12.57 17.25
C GLY A 142 25.43 -13.53 16.08
N SER A 143 26.02 -14.73 16.16
CA SER A 143 25.78 -15.78 15.18
C SER A 143 24.59 -16.64 15.59
N PHE A 144 23.66 -16.92 14.68
CA PHE A 144 22.66 -17.97 14.88
C PHE A 144 23.18 -19.25 14.25
N MET A 145 23.37 -20.30 15.05
CA MET A 145 23.92 -21.59 14.59
C MET A 145 25.24 -21.48 13.81
N GLY A 146 26.12 -20.54 14.22
CA GLY A 146 27.40 -20.30 13.54
C GLY A 146 27.32 -19.51 12.23
N ILE A 147 26.10 -19.18 11.76
CA ILE A 147 25.89 -18.31 10.60
C ILE A 147 25.74 -16.86 11.09
N PRO A 148 26.42 -15.88 10.45
CA PRO A 148 26.21 -14.46 10.70
C PRO A 148 24.72 -14.07 10.60
N MET A 149 24.19 -13.35 11.59
CA MET A 149 22.75 -13.05 11.67
C MET A 149 22.23 -12.20 10.49
N ASN A 150 23.07 -11.39 9.85
CA ASN A 150 22.73 -10.69 8.60
C ASN A 150 22.32 -11.67 7.49
N ILE A 151 23.07 -12.75 7.29
CA ILE A 151 22.77 -13.76 6.28
C ILE A 151 21.46 -14.48 6.63
N VAL A 152 21.24 -14.78 7.91
CA VAL A 152 20.00 -15.40 8.39
C VAL A 152 18.79 -14.50 8.11
N LEU A 153 18.91 -13.20 8.38
CA LEU A 153 17.86 -12.22 8.12
C LEU A 153 17.59 -12.04 6.61
N SER A 154 18.64 -12.03 5.77
CA SER A 154 18.52 -12.03 4.31
C SER A 154 17.74 -13.26 3.82
N ILE A 155 18.13 -14.46 4.24
CA ILE A 155 17.45 -15.71 3.86
C ILE A 155 15.99 -15.68 4.32
N LEU A 156 15.74 -15.22 5.55
CA LEU A 156 14.39 -15.09 6.10
C LEU A 156 13.53 -14.14 5.26
N MET A 157 14.07 -12.98 4.87
CA MET A 157 13.34 -11.99 4.06
C MET A 157 13.01 -12.51 2.67
N VAL A 158 13.94 -13.19 2.00
CA VAL A 158 13.67 -13.84 0.73
C VAL A 158 12.60 -14.92 0.88
N MET A 159 12.68 -15.75 1.93
CA MET A 159 11.68 -16.78 2.23
C MET A 159 10.29 -16.17 2.46
N VAL A 160 10.19 -15.11 3.27
CA VAL A 160 8.93 -14.40 3.53
C VAL A 160 8.37 -13.81 2.24
N LEU A 161 9.20 -13.20 1.39
CA LEU A 161 8.73 -12.66 0.12
C LEU A 161 8.21 -13.77 -0.79
N ILE A 162 8.93 -14.89 -0.94
CA ILE A 162 8.50 -16.03 -1.74
C ILE A 162 7.15 -16.54 -1.23
N LEU A 163 6.99 -16.70 0.09
CA LEU A 163 5.72 -17.09 0.70
C LEU A 163 4.60 -16.11 0.35
N LEU A 164 4.83 -14.80 0.46
CA LEU A 164 3.84 -13.78 0.13
C LEU A 164 3.50 -13.78 -1.36
N ILE A 165 4.46 -13.99 -2.26
CA ILE A 165 4.22 -14.15 -3.69
C ILE A 165 3.37 -15.40 -3.94
N ILE A 166 3.66 -16.53 -3.29
CA ILE A 166 2.85 -17.75 -3.39
C ILE A 166 1.42 -17.48 -2.92
N ILE A 167 1.23 -16.76 -1.81
CA ILE A 167 -0.10 -16.35 -1.33
C ILE A 167 -0.83 -15.52 -2.39
N VAL A 168 -0.15 -14.53 -2.98
CA VAL A 168 -0.72 -13.71 -4.05
C VAL A 168 -1.13 -14.60 -5.23
N LEU A 169 -0.26 -15.49 -5.71
CA LEU A 169 -0.57 -16.41 -6.82
C LEU A 169 -1.70 -17.39 -6.47
N TRP A 170 -1.76 -17.88 -5.24
CA TRP A 170 -2.84 -18.74 -4.76
C TRP A 170 -4.18 -18.00 -4.76
N VAL A 171 -4.20 -16.77 -4.23
CA VAL A 171 -5.37 -15.88 -4.26
C VAL A 171 -5.81 -15.64 -5.70
N GLN A 172 -4.87 -15.42 -6.63
CA GLN A 172 -5.19 -15.23 -8.05
C GLN A 172 -5.84 -16.46 -8.66
N LYS A 173 -5.33 -17.67 -8.39
CA LYS A 173 -5.94 -18.91 -8.90
C LYS A 173 -7.31 -19.17 -8.30
N ARG A 174 -7.50 -18.83 -7.02
CA ARG A 174 -8.75 -19.09 -6.28
C ARG A 174 -9.87 -18.11 -6.63
N PHE A 175 -9.54 -16.83 -6.79
CA PHE A 175 -10.49 -15.74 -7.03
C PHE A 175 -10.33 -15.10 -8.41
N GLY A 176 -9.64 -15.78 -9.33
CA GLY A 176 -9.38 -15.33 -10.70
C GLY A 176 -10.66 -14.98 -11.42
N ILE A 177 -10.86 -13.69 -11.69
CA ILE A 177 -12.03 -13.21 -12.40
C ILE A 177 -11.81 -13.49 -13.90
N ALA A 178 -12.65 -14.32 -14.51
CA ALA A 178 -12.64 -14.53 -15.96
C ALA A 178 -12.96 -13.24 -16.76
N ASN A 179 -13.60 -12.24 -16.11
CA ASN A 179 -14.02 -10.94 -16.67
C ASN A 179 -13.71 -9.77 -15.69
N GLY A 180 -12.48 -9.66 -15.19
CA GLY A 180 -12.08 -8.57 -14.30
C GLY A 180 -11.72 -7.30 -15.08
N LEU A 181 -12.31 -6.16 -14.73
CA LEU A 181 -12.03 -4.85 -15.34
C LEU A 181 -10.62 -4.34 -15.09
N PHE A 182 -10.03 -4.76 -13.97
CA PHE A 182 -8.64 -4.48 -13.63
C PHE A 182 -7.87 -5.78 -13.61
N THR A 183 -6.77 -5.79 -14.35
CA THR A 183 -5.84 -6.89 -14.35
C THR A 183 -4.94 -6.79 -13.11
N ILE A 184 -4.43 -7.93 -12.63
CA ILE A 184 -3.64 -7.96 -11.39
C ILE A 184 -2.36 -7.14 -11.51
N ASP A 185 -1.75 -7.10 -12.70
CA ASP A 185 -0.57 -6.31 -12.98
C ASP A 185 -0.82 -4.80 -12.81
N GLN A 186 -2.03 -4.32 -13.13
CA GLN A 186 -2.44 -2.95 -12.84
C GLN A 186 -2.56 -2.71 -11.34
N VAL A 187 -3.15 -3.65 -10.58
CA VAL A 187 -3.26 -3.52 -9.12
C VAL A 187 -1.88 -3.49 -8.47
N ILE A 188 -0.98 -4.40 -8.85
CA ILE A 188 0.41 -4.44 -8.36
C ILE A 188 1.11 -3.12 -8.67
N PHE A 189 1.01 -2.65 -9.91
CA PHE A 189 1.67 -1.41 -10.33
C PHE A 189 1.20 -0.20 -9.53
N VAL A 190 -0.11 -0.07 -9.32
CA VAL A 190 -0.68 1.06 -8.57
C VAL A 190 -0.30 0.98 -7.09
N CYS A 191 -0.25 -0.21 -6.49
CA CYS A 191 0.25 -0.39 -5.13
C CYS A 191 1.73 0.02 -5.01
N ILE A 192 2.58 -0.38 -5.96
CA ILE A 192 3.99 0.02 -6.00
C ILE A 192 4.12 1.54 -6.16
N LEU A 193 3.37 2.13 -7.08
CA LEU A 193 3.40 3.58 -7.33
C LEU A 193 2.97 4.36 -6.09
N ASN A 194 1.90 3.91 -5.43
CA ASN A 194 1.44 4.51 -4.18
C ASN A 194 2.50 4.40 -3.08
N PHE A 195 3.16 3.23 -2.97
CA PHE A 195 4.26 3.04 -2.02
C PHE A 195 5.44 3.98 -2.30
N ILE A 196 5.86 4.12 -3.56
CA ILE A 196 6.97 5.00 -3.94
C ILE A 196 6.66 6.45 -3.55
N VAL A 197 5.48 6.96 -3.93
CA VAL A 197 5.12 8.35 -3.69
C VAL A 197 4.89 8.62 -2.21
N ALA A 198 3.97 7.89 -1.58
CA ALA A 198 3.53 8.18 -0.22
C ALA A 198 4.55 7.71 0.82
N HIS A 199 5.11 6.51 0.65
CA HIS A 199 5.98 5.92 1.66
C HIS A 199 7.45 6.18 1.37
N LEU A 200 7.95 5.93 0.17
CA LEU A 200 9.39 6.00 -0.11
C LEU A 200 9.93 7.44 -0.20
N ILE A 201 9.16 8.38 -0.77
CA ILE A 201 9.59 9.77 -0.97
C ILE A 201 9.09 10.68 0.15
N LEU A 202 7.76 10.79 0.29
CA LEU A 202 7.16 11.81 1.15
C LEU A 202 7.34 11.50 2.64
N THR A 203 7.18 10.25 3.05
CA THR A 203 7.27 9.91 4.48
C THR A 203 8.66 10.22 5.08
N PRO A 204 9.80 9.85 4.46
CA PRO A 204 11.14 10.26 4.92
C PRO A 204 11.32 11.77 4.98
N PHE A 205 10.79 12.51 4.01
CA PHE A 205 10.85 13.96 4.00
C PHE A 205 10.15 14.57 5.23
N TRP A 206 8.96 14.07 5.58
CA TRP A 206 8.26 14.50 6.79
C TRP A 206 8.98 14.10 8.07
N ILE A 207 9.53 12.89 8.12
CA ILE A 207 10.26 12.40 9.29
C ILE A 207 11.56 13.19 9.52
N GLN A 208 12.26 13.59 8.46
CA GLN A 208 13.43 14.47 8.61
C GLN A 208 13.02 15.81 9.25
N ASN A 209 11.93 16.42 8.78
CA ASN A 209 11.47 17.71 9.30
C ASN A 209 10.98 17.62 10.76
N LEU A 210 10.38 16.49 11.16
CA LEU A 210 9.84 16.28 12.50
C LEU A 210 10.87 15.84 13.53
N TYR A 211 11.75 14.91 13.15
CA TYR A 211 12.61 14.16 14.06
C TYR A 211 14.10 14.34 13.75
N GLY A 212 14.46 15.06 12.70
CA GLY A 212 15.85 15.26 12.28
C GLY A 212 16.55 14.02 11.72
N VAL A 213 15.81 12.91 11.52
CA VAL A 213 16.39 11.65 11.03
C VAL A 213 16.82 11.80 9.56
N PRO A 214 18.05 11.36 9.19
CA PRO A 214 18.50 11.42 7.81
C PRO A 214 17.55 10.71 6.84
N ILE A 215 17.24 11.35 5.71
CA ILE A 215 16.35 10.79 4.68
C ILE A 215 16.80 9.39 4.26
N MET A 216 18.10 9.22 4.00
CA MET A 216 18.64 7.94 3.52
C MET A 216 18.33 6.79 4.47
N ALA A 217 18.54 6.98 5.77
CA ALA A 217 18.23 5.96 6.77
C ALA A 217 16.74 5.58 6.75
N SER A 218 15.86 6.58 6.66
CA SER A 218 14.42 6.38 6.57
C SER A 218 13.98 5.70 5.27
N VAL A 219 14.58 6.04 4.12
CA VAL A 219 14.29 5.44 2.82
C VAL A 219 14.64 3.95 2.84
N ILE A 220 15.79 3.60 3.39
CA ILE A 220 16.27 2.22 3.35
C ILE A 220 15.38 1.28 4.17
N VAL A 221 14.98 1.69 5.37
CA VAL A 221 14.04 0.92 6.20
C VAL A 221 12.70 0.70 5.49
N ARG A 222 12.30 1.64 4.62
CA ARG A 222 11.08 1.50 3.81
C ARG A 222 11.26 0.55 2.64
N ILE A 223 12.43 0.53 2.01
CA ILE A 223 12.75 -0.49 1.00
C ILE A 223 12.60 -1.88 1.61
N PHE A 224 13.16 -2.10 2.81
CA PHE A 224 12.99 -3.35 3.57
C PHE A 224 11.51 -3.67 3.84
N LYS A 225 10.75 -2.70 4.37
CA LYS A 225 9.32 -2.84 4.66
C LYS A 225 8.49 -3.20 3.42
N SER A 226 8.86 -2.64 2.26
CA SER A 226 8.09 -2.76 1.02
C SER A 226 7.90 -4.20 0.56
N LEU A 227 8.87 -5.08 0.85
CA LEU A 227 8.83 -6.50 0.51
C LEU A 227 7.69 -7.25 1.19
N ILE A 228 7.28 -6.78 2.37
CA ILE A 228 6.18 -7.38 3.12
C ILE A 228 4.88 -6.64 2.83
N ASP A 229 4.92 -5.30 2.85
CA ASP A 229 3.73 -4.45 2.79
C ASP A 229 3.05 -4.50 1.41
N ILE A 230 3.82 -4.47 0.31
CA ILE A 230 3.24 -4.44 -1.04
C ILE A 230 2.52 -5.75 -1.38
N PRO A 231 3.12 -6.95 -1.25
CA PRO A 231 2.42 -8.19 -1.57
C PRO A 231 1.16 -8.41 -0.72
N LEU A 232 1.23 -8.05 0.57
CA LEU A 232 0.10 -8.14 1.50
C LEU A 232 -1.05 -7.22 1.06
N GLN A 233 -0.74 -5.96 0.75
CA GLN A 233 -1.74 -5.01 0.27
C GLN A 233 -2.37 -5.47 -1.06
N VAL A 234 -1.57 -5.95 -2.01
CA VAL A 234 -2.06 -6.46 -3.29
C VAL A 234 -3.01 -7.64 -3.08
N ALA A 235 -2.64 -8.62 -2.24
CA ALA A 235 -3.50 -9.77 -1.96
C ALA A 235 -4.86 -9.35 -1.41
N LEU A 236 -4.87 -8.47 -0.40
CA LEU A 236 -6.09 -8.01 0.26
C LEU A 236 -6.96 -7.16 -0.66
N ILE A 237 -6.38 -6.19 -1.36
CA ILE A 237 -7.11 -5.36 -2.33
C ILE A 237 -7.71 -6.22 -3.43
N TYR A 238 -6.95 -7.19 -3.94
CA TYR A 238 -7.44 -8.09 -4.98
C TYR A 238 -8.62 -8.95 -4.52
N VAL A 239 -8.55 -9.54 -3.32
CA VAL A 239 -9.69 -10.29 -2.74
C VAL A 239 -10.93 -9.41 -2.64
N VAL A 240 -10.79 -8.18 -2.15
CA VAL A 240 -11.95 -7.27 -2.02
C VAL A 240 -12.53 -6.92 -3.40
N LEU A 241 -11.69 -6.55 -4.36
CA LEU A 241 -12.15 -6.26 -5.72
C LEU A 241 -12.85 -7.45 -6.38
N CYS A 242 -12.38 -8.68 -6.12
CA CYS A 242 -13.00 -9.90 -6.63
C CYS A 242 -14.37 -10.18 -6.00
N THR A 243 -14.54 -9.92 -4.71
CA THR A 243 -15.78 -10.21 -3.97
C THR A 243 -16.89 -9.18 -4.19
N LEU A 244 -16.59 -8.03 -4.78
CA LEU A 244 -17.60 -7.00 -5.03
C LEU A 244 -18.76 -7.49 -5.93
N PRO A 245 -20.03 -7.13 -5.60
CA PRO A 245 -21.19 -7.51 -6.39
C PRO A 245 -21.12 -7.01 -7.83
N GLN A 246 -21.60 -7.81 -8.79
CA GLN A 246 -21.62 -7.44 -10.22
C GLN A 246 -22.35 -6.12 -10.49
N LYS A 247 -23.39 -5.77 -9.71
CA LYS A 247 -24.10 -4.49 -9.84
C LYS A 247 -23.20 -3.27 -9.56
N VAL A 248 -22.34 -3.37 -8.54
CA VAL A 248 -21.38 -2.31 -8.18
C VAL A 248 -20.26 -2.25 -9.23
N LYS A 249 -19.76 -3.43 -9.64
CA LYS A 249 -18.81 -3.55 -10.75
C LYS A 249 -19.37 -2.90 -12.03
N GLY A 250 -20.59 -3.21 -12.42
CA GLY A 250 -21.27 -2.65 -13.59
C GLY A 250 -21.46 -1.14 -13.55
N ALA A 251 -21.83 -0.59 -12.39
CA ALA A 251 -22.16 0.83 -12.28
C ALA A 251 -20.94 1.77 -12.21
N TYR A 252 -19.84 1.30 -11.61
CA TYR A 252 -18.67 2.15 -11.31
C TYR A 252 -17.38 1.65 -11.95
N LEU A 253 -17.22 0.34 -12.09
CA LEU A 253 -16.03 -0.25 -12.72
C LEU A 253 -16.22 -0.47 -14.22
N CYS A 254 -17.38 -0.93 -14.70
CA CYS A 254 -17.64 -1.17 -16.12
C CYS A 254 -17.77 0.14 -16.91
N LYS A 255 -17.35 0.09 -18.17
CA LYS A 255 -17.61 1.16 -19.14
C LYS A 255 -19.11 1.14 -19.41
N ASN A 256 -19.82 2.26 -19.22
CA ASN A 256 -21.14 2.44 -19.83
C ASN A 256 -20.93 2.24 -21.33
N ASN A 257 -21.30 1.10 -21.91
CA ASN A 257 -21.59 0.90 -23.34
C ASN A 257 -22.00 -0.55 -23.68
N GLU A 258 -22.64 -1.28 -22.77
CA GLU A 258 -23.35 -2.52 -23.14
C GLU A 258 -24.67 -2.61 -22.35
N LEU A 259 -25.63 -1.78 -22.75
CA LEU A 259 -27.07 -2.02 -22.68
C LEU A 259 -27.68 -1.46 -23.97
#